data_AF-A0A7L6B310-F1
#
_entry.id   AF-A0A7L6B310-F1
#
_cell.length_a   1.000
_cell.length_b   1.000
_cell.length_c   1.000
_cell.angle_alpha   90.00
_cell.angle_beta   90.00
_cell.angle_gamma   90.00
#
_symmetry.space_group_name_H-M   'P 1'
#
loop_
_entity.id
_entity.type
_entity.pdbx_description
1 polymer ?
#
loop_
_entity_poly.entity_id
_entity_poly.type
_entity_poly.pdbx_seq_one_letter_code
_entity_poly.pdbx_strand_id
1 'polypeptide(L)'
;MARGTRNNAVLKLGGVGALAALLLAGGLQLASADTNGGGAASAAQTVNCPTVRDKLPAVPAAANAEVERELANLDREIARQNERLARQAVKPEGGANFVNNAILGPLKAKRTAALDRIEIAFNRIGAQRPNLDALAGCGLNAAGVPSAVNGGAAQGGATGGAQNGGAQNGGAQNGGAAVGQARTVNCPGVQLPAVPAAAAGQVQAELANLDKQIAEANARLARLAVRPEGGPAFIDNAILGPLKSKRGAALDRIEIAFNRVGAQRPNLDALAACGLN
;
A
#
# COMPACT_ATOMS: atom_id res chain seq x y z
N MET A 1 -38.71 24.04 66.90
CA MET A 1 -39.03 22.62 66.67
C MET A 1 -39.47 22.52 65.20
N ALA A 2 -38.92 21.73 64.29
CA ALA A 2 -38.20 20.48 64.38
C ALA A 2 -37.10 20.39 63.31
N ARG A 3 -36.05 19.62 63.63
CA ARG A 3 -34.97 19.17 62.75
C ARG A 3 -35.50 18.12 61.77
N GLY A 4 -35.12 18.24 60.50
CA GLY A 4 -35.20 17.18 59.50
C GLY A 4 -33.85 17.04 58.81
N THR A 5 -33.12 15.98 59.16
CA THR A 5 -31.82 15.54 58.65
C THR A 5 -31.93 14.85 57.29
N ARG A 6 -30.76 14.70 56.62
CA ARG A 6 -30.36 13.74 55.55
C ARG A 6 -30.14 14.41 54.18
N ASN A 7 -29.07 14.21 53.42
CA ASN A 7 -27.82 13.44 53.55
C ASN A 7 -26.78 14.09 52.60
N ASN A 8 -25.53 14.26 53.05
CA ASN A 8 -24.42 14.69 52.19
C ASN A 8 -23.96 13.51 51.33
N ALA A 9 -24.27 13.53 50.03
CA ALA A 9 -23.69 12.59 49.07
C ALA A 9 -22.34 13.15 48.59
N VAL A 10 -21.26 12.56 49.13
CA VAL A 10 -19.89 12.75 48.69
C VAL A 10 -19.73 12.05 47.33
N LEU A 11 -19.68 12.81 46.24
CA LEU A 11 -19.31 12.28 44.94
C LEU A 11 -17.77 12.19 44.89
N LYS A 12 -17.24 10.99 45.15
CA LYS A 12 -15.86 10.66 44.78
C LYS A 12 -15.77 10.63 43.25
N LEU A 13 -15.26 11.69 42.63
CA LEU A 13 -14.72 11.61 41.27
C LEU A 13 -13.37 10.87 41.34
N GLY A 14 -13.43 9.54 41.36
CA GLY A 14 -12.31 8.70 40.97
C GLY A 14 -12.13 8.79 39.46
N GLY A 15 -10.93 9.16 39.02
CA GLY A 15 -10.58 9.24 37.61
C GLY A 15 -10.70 7.88 36.92
N VAL A 16 -11.27 7.89 35.73
CA VAL A 16 -11.07 6.86 34.71
C VAL A 16 -10.84 7.61 33.40
N GLY A 17 -9.58 7.59 32.94
CA GLY A 17 -9.25 7.97 31.58
C GLY A 17 -9.82 6.93 30.63
N ALA A 18 -10.91 7.27 29.95
CA ALA A 18 -11.41 6.51 28.82
C ALA A 18 -10.79 7.09 27.54
N LEU A 19 -9.68 6.49 27.10
CA LEU A 19 -9.29 6.52 25.69
C LEU A 19 -10.38 5.78 24.91
N ALA A 20 -11.25 6.53 24.25
CA ALA A 20 -12.26 5.98 23.36
C ALA A 20 -11.58 5.42 22.11
N ALA A 21 -11.24 4.12 22.15
CA ALA A 21 -11.11 3.33 20.94
C ALA A 21 -12.51 3.17 20.34
N LEU A 22 -12.78 3.90 19.25
CA LEU A 22 -14.01 3.75 18.47
C LEU A 22 -14.00 2.38 17.76
N LEU A 23 -14.52 1.38 18.47
CA LEU A 23 -14.99 0.12 17.90
C LEU A 23 -16.33 0.36 17.21
N LEU A 24 -16.32 0.52 15.88
CA LEU A 24 -17.53 0.27 15.08
C LEU A 24 -17.60 -1.22 14.73
N ALA A 25 -17.91 -2.02 15.74
CA ALA A 25 -18.50 -3.35 15.57
C ALA A 25 -20.02 -3.18 15.54
N GLY A 26 -20.56 -2.85 14.36
CA GLY A 26 -22.00 -2.80 14.09
C GLY A 26 -22.45 -4.06 13.36
N GLY A 27 -22.53 -5.18 14.09
CA GLY A 27 -23.36 -6.31 13.69
C GLY A 27 -24.75 -6.12 14.28
N LEU A 28 -25.67 -5.51 13.53
CA LEU A 28 -27.10 -5.62 13.79
C LEU A 28 -27.67 -6.59 12.77
N GLN A 29 -27.98 -7.79 13.26
CA GLN A 29 -28.77 -8.79 12.58
C GLN A 29 -30.17 -8.24 12.31
N LEU A 30 -30.55 -8.14 11.05
CA LEU A 30 -31.95 -8.16 10.65
C LEU A 30 -32.19 -9.50 9.95
N ALA A 31 -32.89 -10.39 10.63
CA ALA A 31 -33.37 -11.63 10.07
C ALA A 31 -34.49 -11.31 9.06
N SER A 32 -34.16 -11.42 7.77
CA SER A 32 -35.14 -11.57 6.71
C SER A 32 -34.77 -12.81 5.92
N ALA A 33 -35.60 -13.84 6.03
CA ALA A 33 -35.53 -15.00 5.17
C ALA A 33 -35.92 -14.59 3.75
N ASP A 34 -34.95 -14.54 2.84
CA ASP A 34 -35.16 -14.74 1.41
C ASP A 34 -33.94 -15.47 0.85
N THR A 35 -34.15 -16.73 0.47
CA THR A 35 -33.17 -17.59 -0.17
C THR A 35 -33.09 -17.26 -1.65
N ASN A 36 -32.40 -16.19 -2.04
CA ASN A 36 -32.00 -15.96 -3.42
C ASN A 36 -30.64 -15.24 -3.49
N GLY A 37 -29.68 -15.90 -4.15
CA GLY A 37 -28.24 -15.61 -4.08
C GLY A 37 -27.83 -14.19 -4.45
N GLY A 38 -27.11 -13.54 -3.53
CA GLY A 38 -26.35 -12.32 -3.75
C GLY A 38 -25.29 -12.22 -2.66
N GLY A 39 -24.13 -12.83 -2.91
CA GLY A 39 -23.05 -12.94 -1.92
C GLY A 39 -22.62 -11.58 -1.39
N ALA A 40 -22.73 -11.39 -0.08
CA ALA A 40 -21.99 -10.36 0.62
C ALA A 40 -20.51 -10.57 0.29
N ALA A 41 -19.91 -9.64 -0.47
CA ALA A 41 -18.49 -9.68 -0.77
C ALA A 41 -17.71 -9.67 0.55
N SER A 42 -17.25 -10.84 0.97
CA SER A 42 -16.43 -10.99 2.16
C SER A 42 -15.17 -10.17 1.90
N ALA A 43 -14.93 -9.11 2.70
CA ALA A 43 -13.79 -8.24 2.49
C ALA A 43 -12.52 -9.11 2.42
N ALA A 44 -11.72 -8.92 1.36
CA ALA A 44 -10.56 -9.77 1.13
C ALA A 44 -9.57 -9.66 2.30
N GLN A 45 -9.03 -10.81 2.72
CA GLN A 45 -7.89 -10.83 3.61
C GLN A 45 -6.66 -10.31 2.87
N THR A 46 -5.75 -9.69 3.62
CA THR A 46 -4.46 -9.25 3.08
C THR A 46 -3.33 -9.95 3.82
N VAL A 47 -2.14 -9.95 3.25
CA VAL A 47 -0.94 -10.53 3.86
C VAL A 47 -0.45 -9.65 5.00
N ASN A 48 -0.02 -10.27 6.09
CA ASN A 48 0.69 -9.64 7.19
C ASN A 48 2.16 -10.09 7.21
N CYS A 49 3.07 -9.29 6.69
CA CYS A 49 4.50 -9.55 6.77
C CYS A 49 5.15 -8.55 7.76
N PRO A 50 6.08 -8.98 8.64
CA PRO A 50 6.88 -8.09 9.46
C PRO A 50 7.64 -7.09 8.57
N THR A 51 7.62 -5.80 8.88
CA THR A 51 8.40 -4.81 8.14
C THR A 51 9.91 -5.03 8.37
N VAL A 52 10.71 -4.81 7.33
CA VAL A 52 12.16 -5.06 7.35
C VAL A 52 12.92 -3.76 7.58
N ARG A 53 12.45 -2.66 6.99
CA ARG A 53 13.12 -1.37 6.99
C ARG A 53 13.51 -0.90 8.38
N ASP A 54 12.58 -0.99 9.32
CA ASP A 54 12.73 -0.57 10.72
C ASP A 54 13.57 -1.53 11.57
N LYS A 55 13.89 -2.72 11.02
CA LYS A 55 14.71 -3.75 11.64
C LYS A 55 16.12 -3.82 11.06
N LEU A 56 16.40 -3.06 10.00
CA LEU A 56 17.73 -2.99 9.43
C LEU A 56 18.64 -2.12 10.31
N PRO A 57 19.91 -2.54 10.52
CA PRO A 57 20.93 -1.65 11.06
C PRO A 57 21.22 -0.52 10.06
N ALA A 58 22.04 0.46 10.47
CA ALA A 58 22.46 1.55 9.59
C ALA A 58 23.02 0.98 8.27
N VAL A 59 22.31 1.24 7.17
CA VAL A 59 22.66 0.70 5.85
C VAL A 59 23.81 1.54 5.29
N PRO A 60 24.97 0.93 4.97
CA PRO A 60 26.09 1.68 4.44
C PRO A 60 25.78 2.24 3.05
N ALA A 61 26.34 3.41 2.73
CA ALA A 61 26.07 4.12 1.48
C ALA A 61 26.26 3.26 0.22
N ALA A 62 27.28 2.39 0.22
CA ALA A 62 27.58 1.50 -0.90
C ALA A 62 26.55 0.37 -1.10
N ALA A 63 25.84 -0.05 -0.05
CA ALA A 63 24.83 -1.12 -0.11
C ALA A 63 23.40 -0.58 -0.28
N ASN A 64 23.17 0.72 -0.04
CA ASN A 64 21.85 1.33 -0.03
C ASN A 64 21.01 0.99 -1.27
N ALA A 65 21.52 1.23 -2.48
CA ALA A 65 20.77 0.99 -3.71
C ALA A 65 20.33 -0.48 -3.88
N GLU A 66 21.16 -1.42 -3.43
CA GLU A 66 20.84 -2.84 -3.48
C GLU A 66 19.80 -3.24 -2.44
N VAL A 67 19.97 -2.80 -1.19
CA VAL A 67 19.02 -3.06 -0.10
C VAL A 67 17.63 -2.51 -0.44
N GLU A 68 17.58 -1.28 -0.93
CA GLU A 68 16.38 -0.59 -1.39
C GLU A 68 15.64 -1.36 -2.49
N ARG A 69 16.36 -1.84 -3.50
CA ARG A 69 15.81 -2.64 -4.59
C ARG A 69 15.18 -3.94 -4.07
N GLU A 70 15.83 -4.62 -3.13
CA GLU A 70 15.27 -5.83 -2.53
C GLU A 70 14.04 -5.54 -1.68
N LEU A 71 14.00 -4.42 -0.96
CA LEU A 71 12.79 -3.99 -0.21
C LEU A 71 11.63 -3.66 -1.15
N ALA A 72 11.89 -2.99 -2.27
CA ALA A 72 10.87 -2.75 -3.30
C ALA A 72 10.40 -4.07 -3.95
N ASN A 73 11.30 -5.04 -4.15
CA ASN A 73 10.93 -6.38 -4.63
C ASN A 73 9.97 -7.08 -3.65
N LEU A 74 10.24 -6.98 -2.34
CA LEU A 74 9.39 -7.53 -1.30
C LEU A 74 7.98 -6.91 -1.33
N ASP A 75 7.89 -5.58 -1.44
CA ASP A 75 6.60 -4.88 -1.49
C ASP A 75 5.78 -5.27 -2.72
N ARG A 76 6.44 -5.43 -3.87
CA ARG A 76 5.79 -5.93 -5.09
C ARG A 76 5.29 -7.36 -4.95
N GLU A 77 6.02 -8.23 -4.26
CA GLU A 77 5.56 -9.59 -3.98
C GLU A 77 4.35 -9.60 -3.04
N ILE A 78 4.35 -8.78 -1.98
CA ILE A 78 3.21 -8.63 -1.07
C ILE A 78 1.97 -8.16 -1.84
N ALA A 79 2.11 -7.16 -2.71
CA ALA A 79 1.02 -6.67 -3.55
C ALA A 79 0.45 -7.77 -4.46
N ARG A 80 1.31 -8.52 -5.16
CA ARG A 80 0.90 -9.66 -6.00
C ARG A 80 0.14 -10.73 -5.22
N GLN A 81 0.56 -11.02 -3.98
CA GLN A 81 -0.15 -12.00 -3.15
C GLN A 81 -1.49 -11.47 -2.64
N ASN A 82 -1.58 -10.17 -2.32
CA ASN A 82 -2.85 -9.54 -1.95
C ASN A 82 -3.87 -9.57 -3.09
N GLU A 83 -3.44 -9.35 -4.32
CA GLU A 83 -4.31 -9.51 -5.49
C GLU A 83 -4.82 -10.94 -5.64
N ARG A 84 -3.97 -11.94 -5.38
CA ARG A 84 -4.37 -13.35 -5.37
C ARG A 84 -5.39 -13.65 -4.27
N LEU A 85 -5.18 -13.11 -3.07
CA LEU A 85 -6.14 -13.23 -1.96
C LEU A 85 -7.48 -12.57 -2.29
N ALA A 86 -7.47 -11.41 -2.94
CA ALA A 86 -8.70 -10.75 -3.38
C ALA A 86 -9.46 -11.60 -4.41
N ARG A 87 -8.75 -12.22 -5.37
CA ARG A 87 -9.37 -13.18 -6.31
C ARG A 87 -9.97 -14.39 -5.59
N GLN A 88 -9.26 -14.92 -4.60
CA GLN A 88 -9.75 -16.05 -3.77
C GLN A 88 -11.00 -15.70 -2.95
N ALA A 89 -11.11 -14.45 -2.48
CA ALA A 89 -12.29 -14.01 -1.74
C ALA A 89 -13.56 -13.94 -2.61
N VAL A 90 -13.41 -13.70 -3.93
CA VAL A 90 -14.51 -13.66 -4.89
C VAL A 90 -14.80 -15.05 -5.46
N LYS A 91 -13.75 -15.79 -5.80
CA LYS A 91 -13.82 -17.13 -6.36
C LYS A 91 -12.84 -18.03 -5.60
N PRO A 92 -13.29 -18.71 -4.54
CA PRO A 92 -12.43 -19.61 -3.79
C PRO A 92 -12.04 -20.80 -4.67
N GLU A 93 -10.75 -21.01 -4.85
CA GLU A 93 -10.17 -22.11 -5.63
C GLU A 93 -9.15 -22.86 -4.78
N GLY A 94 -9.26 -24.19 -4.76
CA GLY A 94 -8.45 -25.04 -3.89
C GLY A 94 -8.95 -24.98 -2.43
N GLY A 95 -9.06 -26.15 -1.79
CA GLY A 95 -9.66 -26.27 -0.46
C GLY A 95 -8.96 -25.47 0.66
N ALA A 96 -9.36 -25.72 1.91
CA ALA A 96 -8.99 -24.90 3.08
C ALA A 96 -7.49 -24.55 3.26
N ASN A 97 -6.58 -25.35 2.70
CA ASN A 97 -5.12 -25.14 2.78
C ASN A 97 -4.50 -24.38 1.59
N PHE A 98 -5.29 -23.98 0.58
CA PHE A 98 -4.76 -23.35 -0.63
C PHE A 98 -4.00 -22.06 -0.33
N VAL A 99 -4.53 -21.20 0.55
CA VAL A 99 -3.87 -19.95 0.93
C VAL A 99 -2.49 -20.22 1.57
N ASN A 100 -2.42 -21.21 2.48
CA ASN A 100 -1.17 -21.56 3.13
C ASN A 100 -0.15 -22.12 2.12
N ASN A 101 -0.56 -23.04 1.26
CA ASN A 101 0.34 -23.76 0.36
C ASN A 101 0.71 -22.98 -0.90
N ALA A 102 -0.23 -22.24 -1.48
CA ALA A 102 -0.06 -21.59 -2.76
C ALA A 102 0.24 -20.09 -2.64
N ILE A 103 -0.06 -19.45 -1.51
CA ILE A 103 0.17 -18.00 -1.29
C ILE A 103 1.27 -17.79 -0.24
N LEU A 104 1.05 -18.23 1.00
CA LEU A 104 1.98 -17.93 2.10
C LEU A 104 3.31 -18.71 2.00
N GLY A 105 3.28 -19.99 1.60
CA GLY A 105 4.49 -20.80 1.42
C GLY A 105 5.46 -20.20 0.39
N PRO A 106 5.01 -19.96 -0.86
CA PRO A 106 5.84 -19.31 -1.88
C PRO A 106 6.27 -17.90 -1.48
N LEU A 107 5.41 -17.14 -0.80
CA LEU A 107 5.76 -15.81 -0.32
C LEU A 107 6.89 -15.86 0.71
N LYS A 108 6.83 -16.79 1.67
CA LYS A 108 7.89 -17.00 2.66
C LYS A 108 9.22 -17.29 1.97
N ALA A 109 9.23 -18.22 1.02
CA ALA A 109 10.46 -18.58 0.28
C ALA A 109 11.06 -17.39 -0.48
N LYS A 110 10.22 -16.61 -1.19
CA LYS A 110 10.67 -15.40 -1.89
C LYS A 110 11.18 -14.34 -0.93
N ARG A 111 10.53 -14.21 0.24
CA ARG A 111 10.92 -13.25 1.27
C ARG A 111 12.26 -13.62 1.87
N THR A 112 12.48 -14.88 2.25
CA THR A 112 13.79 -15.41 2.66
C THR A 112 14.85 -15.08 1.63
N ALA A 113 14.63 -15.40 0.35
CA ALA A 113 15.62 -15.13 -0.69
C ALA A 113 15.95 -13.65 -0.88
N ALA A 114 15.01 -12.73 -0.65
CA ALA A 114 15.27 -11.30 -0.71
C ALA A 114 16.01 -10.79 0.54
N LEU A 115 15.66 -11.30 1.72
CA LEU A 115 16.35 -11.00 2.98
C LEU A 115 17.80 -11.50 2.93
N ASP A 116 18.04 -12.70 2.40
CA ASP A 116 19.38 -13.23 2.15
C ASP A 116 20.20 -12.31 1.23
N ARG A 117 19.59 -11.77 0.16
CA ARG A 117 20.26 -10.82 -0.73
C ARG A 117 20.62 -9.52 -0.03
N ILE A 118 19.75 -9.02 0.85
CA ILE A 118 20.04 -7.85 1.70
C ILE A 118 21.24 -8.15 2.60
N GLU A 119 21.23 -9.29 3.29
CA GLU A 119 22.34 -9.71 4.14
C GLU A 119 23.67 -9.84 3.37
N ILE A 120 23.64 -10.44 2.17
CA ILE A 120 24.80 -10.56 1.30
C ILE A 120 25.31 -9.18 0.85
N ALA A 121 24.42 -8.21 0.60
CA ALA A 121 24.79 -6.86 0.21
C ALA A 121 25.63 -6.16 1.29
N PHE A 122 25.28 -6.36 2.57
CA PHE A 122 26.10 -5.89 3.70
C PHE A 122 27.44 -6.63 3.75
N ASN A 123 27.45 -7.96 3.61
CA ASN A 123 28.68 -8.75 3.66
C ASN A 123 29.67 -8.35 2.55
N ARG A 124 29.18 -8.07 1.33
CA ARG A 124 30.02 -7.70 0.17
C ARG A 124 30.83 -6.43 0.37
N ILE A 125 30.34 -5.51 1.20
CA ILE A 125 31.01 -4.25 1.49
C ILE A 125 31.79 -4.29 2.82
N GLY A 126 31.92 -5.47 3.43
CA GLY A 126 32.61 -5.66 4.71
C GLY A 126 31.83 -5.15 5.93
N ALA A 127 30.53 -4.90 5.80
CA ALA A 127 29.68 -4.51 6.92
C ALA A 127 29.15 -5.76 7.67
N GLN A 128 28.82 -5.58 8.95
CA GLN A 128 28.23 -6.65 9.76
C GLN A 128 26.93 -7.13 9.13
N ARG A 129 26.80 -8.45 8.96
CA ARG A 129 25.57 -9.06 8.43
C ARG A 129 24.44 -8.93 9.46
N PRO A 130 23.29 -8.31 9.10
CA PRO A 130 22.12 -8.43 9.95
C PRO A 130 21.59 -9.86 9.91
N ASN A 131 20.85 -10.26 10.95
CA ASN A 131 20.08 -11.52 10.95
C ASN A 131 18.61 -11.17 10.71
N LEU A 132 18.13 -11.46 9.49
CA LEU A 132 16.79 -11.09 9.05
C LEU A 132 15.86 -12.29 8.88
N ASP A 133 16.36 -13.52 9.04
CA ASP A 133 15.61 -14.77 8.80
C ASP A 133 14.23 -14.82 9.49
N ALA A 134 14.16 -14.29 10.71
CA ALA A 134 12.93 -14.25 11.50
C ALA A 134 11.82 -13.39 10.85
N LEU A 135 12.17 -12.48 9.93
CA LEU A 135 11.24 -11.58 9.24
C LEU A 135 10.63 -12.18 7.98
N ALA A 136 11.04 -13.40 7.60
CA ALA A 136 10.58 -14.06 6.38
C ALA A 136 9.14 -14.60 6.48
N GLY A 137 8.68 -14.91 7.70
CA GLY A 137 7.34 -15.43 7.93
C GLY A 137 6.26 -14.37 7.70
N CYS A 138 5.25 -14.70 6.89
CA CYS A 138 4.06 -13.87 6.71
C CYS A 138 2.81 -14.63 7.12
N GLY A 139 1.86 -13.92 7.73
CA GLY A 139 0.51 -14.39 8.04
C GLY A 139 -0.56 -13.70 7.20
N LEU A 140 -1.80 -13.77 7.67
CA LEU A 140 -2.93 -13.04 7.11
C LEU A 140 -3.44 -12.02 8.13
N ASN A 141 -3.85 -10.87 7.64
CA ASN A 141 -4.64 -9.93 8.41
C ASN A 141 -6.11 -10.34 8.44
N ALA A 142 -6.85 -9.76 9.38
CA ALA A 142 -8.30 -9.74 9.32
C ALA A 142 -8.79 -9.09 8.02
N ALA A 143 -9.96 -9.52 7.56
CA ALA A 143 -10.63 -8.96 6.39
C ALA A 143 -10.73 -7.42 6.49
N GLY A 144 -10.38 -6.72 5.42
CA GLY A 144 -10.44 -5.25 5.37
C GLY A 144 -9.28 -4.51 6.06
N VAL A 145 -8.35 -5.21 6.70
CA VAL A 145 -7.11 -4.61 7.22
C VAL A 145 -6.06 -4.57 6.11
N PRO A 146 -5.45 -3.41 5.81
CA PRO A 146 -4.43 -3.30 4.75
C PRO A 146 -3.09 -3.93 5.17
N SER A 147 -2.32 -4.41 4.19
CA SER A 147 -0.96 -4.92 4.47
C SER A 147 0.01 -3.79 4.77
N ALA A 148 0.92 -4.04 5.71
CA ALA A 148 2.10 -3.22 5.89
C ALA A 148 3.08 -3.42 4.71
N VAL A 149 3.69 -2.32 4.26
CA VAL A 149 4.73 -2.29 3.21
C VAL A 149 6.03 -1.75 3.81
N ASN A 150 7.17 -2.09 3.23
CA ASN A 150 8.51 -1.79 3.74
C ASN A 150 8.96 -0.35 3.40
N GLY A 151 8.02 0.59 3.47
CA GLY A 151 8.11 1.96 2.97
C GLY A 151 9.41 2.71 3.32
N GLY A 152 9.76 3.66 2.46
CA GLY A 152 10.92 4.55 2.64
C GLY A 152 10.77 5.49 3.84
N ALA A 153 11.90 5.88 4.42
CA ALA A 153 11.99 6.71 5.63
C ALA A 153 11.03 7.91 5.57
N ALA A 154 10.21 8.06 6.62
CA ALA A 154 9.39 9.22 6.83
C ALA A 154 10.26 10.41 7.28
N GLN A 155 10.35 11.45 6.46
CA GLN A 155 10.63 12.80 6.93
C GLN A 155 9.36 13.64 6.84
N GLY A 156 8.93 14.15 8.00
CA GLY A 156 8.41 15.50 8.19
C GLY A 156 7.10 15.86 7.51
N GLY A 157 6.05 15.99 8.33
CA GLY A 157 4.78 16.57 7.90
C GLY A 157 4.91 18.01 7.39
N ALA A 158 4.05 18.35 6.44
CA ALA A 158 3.65 19.71 6.16
C ALA A 158 2.15 19.72 5.86
N THR A 159 1.44 20.32 6.80
CA THR A 159 0.06 20.79 6.74
C THR A 159 -0.14 21.67 5.49
N GLY A 160 -1.25 21.50 4.76
CA GLY A 160 -1.61 22.47 3.73
C GLY A 160 -2.79 22.08 2.84
N GLY A 161 -3.90 22.81 2.99
CA GLY A 161 -4.76 23.16 1.86
C GLY A 161 -6.04 22.35 1.70
N ALA A 162 -7.06 22.70 2.48
CA ALA A 162 -8.44 22.54 2.04
C ALA A 162 -8.72 23.53 0.91
N GLN A 163 -9.21 23.05 -0.24
CA GLN A 163 -10.00 23.86 -1.16
C GLN A 163 -11.20 23.05 -1.64
N ASN A 164 -12.38 23.50 -1.20
CA ASN A 164 -13.68 23.23 -1.78
C ASN A 164 -13.78 23.93 -3.15
N GLY A 165 -14.54 23.33 -4.07
CA GLY A 165 -15.18 24.09 -5.16
C GLY A 165 -15.50 23.26 -6.41
N GLY A 166 -16.80 23.06 -6.66
CA GLY A 166 -17.31 22.86 -8.01
C GLY A 166 -18.05 21.55 -8.25
N ALA A 167 -19.33 21.53 -7.89
CA ALA A 167 -20.30 20.56 -8.38
C ALA A 167 -20.85 20.99 -9.75
N GLN A 168 -20.80 20.13 -10.77
CA GLN A 168 -21.73 20.21 -11.90
C GLN A 168 -22.14 18.81 -12.38
N ASN A 169 -23.46 18.60 -12.35
CA ASN A 169 -24.20 17.47 -12.90
C ASN A 169 -24.33 17.57 -14.43
N GLY A 170 -24.43 16.42 -15.10
CA GLY A 170 -25.21 16.30 -16.34
C GLY A 170 -24.59 15.44 -17.45
N GLY A 171 -25.33 14.42 -17.89
CA GLY A 171 -25.22 13.85 -19.25
C GLY A 171 -24.89 12.37 -19.32
N ALA A 172 -25.91 11.54 -19.50
CA ALA A 172 -25.81 10.10 -19.71
C ALA A 172 -25.80 9.75 -21.21
N GLN A 173 -24.78 9.05 -21.72
CA GLN A 173 -24.92 8.21 -22.93
C GLN A 173 -23.99 6.97 -22.88
N ASN A 174 -24.55 5.88 -23.38
CA ASN A 174 -24.11 4.48 -23.37
C ASN A 174 -22.76 4.20 -24.04
N GLY A 175 -22.04 3.21 -23.50
CA GLY A 175 -20.89 2.55 -24.12
C GLY A 175 -20.20 1.62 -23.11
N GLY A 176 -20.53 0.33 -23.16
CA GLY A 176 -20.19 -0.66 -22.13
C GLY A 176 -18.69 -0.92 -21.95
N ALA A 177 -18.21 -0.78 -20.72
CA ALA A 177 -17.03 -1.46 -20.21
C ALA A 177 -17.34 -1.90 -18.77
N ALA A 178 -17.15 -3.19 -18.49
CA ALA A 178 -17.58 -3.87 -17.27
C ALA A 178 -16.99 -3.22 -16.00
N VAL A 179 -17.83 -2.48 -15.28
CA VAL A 179 -17.55 -1.99 -13.93
C VAL A 179 -17.86 -3.14 -12.97
N GLY A 180 -16.84 -3.91 -12.59
CA GLY A 180 -16.98 -5.07 -11.71
C GLY A 180 -15.76 -5.98 -11.62
N GLN A 181 -14.75 -5.78 -12.49
CA GLN A 181 -13.48 -6.51 -12.42
C GLN A 181 -12.48 -5.70 -11.59
N ALA A 182 -11.82 -6.36 -10.64
CA ALA A 182 -10.70 -5.81 -9.90
C ALA A 182 -9.53 -5.57 -10.87
N ARG A 183 -9.41 -4.32 -11.33
CA ARG A 183 -8.35 -3.87 -12.24
C ARG A 183 -7.15 -3.36 -11.44
N THR A 184 -5.96 -3.55 -11.97
CA THR A 184 -4.73 -3.00 -11.36
C THR A 184 -4.04 -2.05 -12.32
N VAL A 185 -3.32 -1.08 -11.76
CA VAL A 185 -2.47 -0.17 -12.51
C VAL A 185 -1.28 -0.93 -13.06
N ASN A 186 -1.05 -0.79 -14.36
CA ASN A 186 0.12 -1.31 -15.04
C ASN A 186 0.96 -0.14 -15.56
N CYS A 187 2.11 0.08 -14.95
CA CYS A 187 3.04 1.10 -15.41
C CYS A 187 4.29 0.46 -16.00
N PRO A 188 4.88 1.04 -17.06
CA PRO A 188 6.18 0.61 -17.59
C PRO A 188 7.25 0.54 -16.48
N GLY A 189 8.13 -0.46 -16.52
CA GLY A 189 9.26 -0.51 -15.59
C GLY A 189 10.22 0.65 -15.83
N VAL A 190 10.71 1.28 -14.76
CA VAL A 190 11.77 2.30 -14.88
C VAL A 190 13.12 1.60 -14.87
N GLN A 191 13.73 1.46 -16.05
CA GLN A 191 15.10 0.98 -16.21
C GLN A 191 16.03 2.18 -16.24
N LEU A 192 16.77 2.40 -15.15
CA LEU A 192 17.74 3.48 -15.07
C LEU A 192 19.14 2.98 -15.51
N PRO A 193 19.93 3.83 -16.16
CA PRO A 193 21.37 3.59 -16.29
C PRO A 193 22.04 3.61 -14.90
N ALA A 194 23.32 3.27 -14.83
CA ALA A 194 24.09 3.29 -13.59
C ALA A 194 23.90 4.63 -12.85
N VAL A 195 23.28 4.58 -11.68
CA VAL A 195 22.94 5.78 -10.90
C VAL A 195 24.20 6.30 -10.23
N PRO A 196 24.60 7.56 -10.47
CA PRO A 196 25.74 8.14 -9.78
C PRO A 196 25.51 8.17 -8.27
N ALA A 197 26.55 7.84 -7.49
CA ALA A 197 26.44 7.76 -6.03
C ALA A 197 25.91 9.06 -5.40
N ALA A 198 26.29 10.22 -5.96
CA ALA A 198 25.83 11.53 -5.50
C ALA A 198 24.33 11.79 -5.74
N ALA A 199 23.70 11.13 -6.72
CA ALA A 199 22.27 11.27 -7.03
C ALA A 199 21.42 10.13 -6.43
N ALA A 200 22.05 9.05 -5.95
CA ALA A 200 21.37 7.82 -5.56
C ALA A 200 20.28 8.03 -4.49
N GLY A 201 20.53 8.86 -3.47
CA GLY A 201 19.54 9.15 -2.43
C GLY A 201 18.29 9.86 -2.96
N GLN A 202 18.46 10.85 -3.84
CA GLN A 202 17.34 11.58 -4.44
C GLN A 202 16.56 10.69 -5.40
N VAL A 203 17.26 9.97 -6.28
CA VAL A 203 16.64 9.04 -7.24
C VAL A 203 15.82 7.98 -6.50
N GLN A 204 16.35 7.44 -5.41
CA GLN A 204 15.65 6.46 -4.59
C GLN A 204 14.38 7.00 -3.93
N ALA A 205 14.43 8.23 -3.39
CA ALA A 205 13.26 8.87 -2.81
C ALA A 205 12.14 9.07 -3.83
N GLU A 206 12.49 9.44 -5.06
CA GLU A 206 11.51 9.57 -6.15
C GLU A 206 10.93 8.23 -6.58
N LEU A 207 11.75 7.17 -6.69
CA LEU A 207 11.25 5.82 -6.98
C LEU A 207 10.29 5.30 -5.89
N ALA A 208 10.61 5.52 -4.61
CA ALA A 208 9.72 5.16 -3.51
C ALA A 208 8.39 5.95 -3.53
N ASN A 209 8.44 7.23 -3.91
CA ASN A 209 7.24 8.05 -4.10
C ASN A 209 6.37 7.53 -5.25
N LEU A 210 6.99 7.09 -6.35
CA LEU A 210 6.29 6.45 -7.47
C LEU A 210 5.56 5.18 -7.03
N ASP A 211 6.23 4.30 -6.30
CA ASP A 211 5.64 3.05 -5.80
C ASP A 211 4.43 3.34 -4.89
N LYS A 212 4.53 4.34 -4.02
CA LYS A 212 3.41 4.79 -3.17
C LYS A 212 2.22 5.26 -3.99
N GLN A 213 2.45 6.06 -5.02
CA GLN A 213 1.38 6.58 -5.88
C GLN A 213 0.66 5.45 -6.64
N ILE A 214 1.40 4.43 -7.09
CA ILE A 214 0.83 3.25 -7.72
C ILE A 214 0.00 2.45 -6.72
N ALA A 215 0.47 2.28 -5.48
CA ALA A 215 -0.28 1.61 -4.43
C ALA A 215 -1.58 2.35 -4.06
N GLU A 216 -1.54 3.67 -3.96
CA GLU A 216 -2.73 4.51 -3.74
C GLU A 216 -3.73 4.40 -4.88
N ALA A 217 -3.26 4.39 -6.13
CA ALA A 217 -4.09 4.21 -7.31
C ALA A 217 -4.75 2.82 -7.33
N ASN A 218 -4.01 1.76 -7.02
CA ASN A 218 -4.53 0.40 -6.87
C ASN A 218 -5.58 0.30 -5.75
N ALA A 219 -5.35 0.95 -4.61
CA ALA A 219 -6.33 1.00 -3.52
C ALA A 219 -7.61 1.72 -3.94
N ARG A 220 -7.51 2.77 -4.77
CA ARG A 220 -8.68 3.46 -5.34
C ARG A 220 -9.44 2.58 -6.33
N LEU A 221 -8.74 1.85 -7.20
CA LEU A 221 -9.36 0.89 -8.12
C LEU A 221 -10.07 -0.24 -7.36
N ALA A 222 -9.48 -0.76 -6.29
CA ALA A 222 -10.10 -1.77 -5.44
C ALA A 222 -11.40 -1.25 -4.79
N ARG A 223 -11.43 0.00 -4.32
CA ARG A 223 -12.66 0.62 -3.80
C ARG A 223 -13.73 0.74 -4.88
N LEU A 224 -13.35 1.14 -6.10
CA LEU A 224 -14.27 1.23 -7.23
C LEU A 224 -14.82 -0.12 -7.69
N ALA A 225 -14.06 -1.20 -7.50
CA ALA A 225 -14.55 -2.55 -7.79
C ALA A 225 -15.67 -2.99 -6.82
N VAL A 226 -15.63 -2.53 -5.56
CA VAL A 226 -16.66 -2.82 -4.54
C VAL A 226 -17.84 -1.84 -4.64
N ARG A 227 -17.55 -0.56 -4.91
CA ARG A 227 -18.53 0.51 -5.05
C ARG A 227 -18.23 1.26 -6.35
N PRO A 228 -18.82 0.86 -7.48
CA PRO A 228 -18.60 1.57 -8.74
C PRO A 228 -19.17 2.99 -8.63
N GLU A 229 -18.27 3.96 -8.61
CA GLU A 229 -18.57 5.39 -8.57
C GLU A 229 -18.00 6.04 -9.84
N GLY A 230 -18.85 6.77 -10.57
CA GLY A 230 -18.46 7.42 -11.83
C GLY A 230 -18.48 6.48 -13.05
N GLY A 231 -18.64 7.08 -14.25
CA GLY A 231 -18.64 6.34 -15.51
C GLY A 231 -17.24 5.81 -15.92
N PRO A 232 -17.11 5.15 -17.08
CA PRO A 232 -15.85 4.55 -17.55
C PRO A 232 -14.66 5.53 -17.58
N ALA A 233 -14.90 6.78 -17.93
CA ALA A 233 -13.89 7.84 -17.96
C ALA A 233 -13.44 8.32 -16.58
N PHE A 234 -14.12 7.93 -15.48
CA PHE A 234 -13.74 8.32 -14.14
C PHE A 234 -12.38 7.74 -13.74
N ILE A 235 -12.07 6.51 -14.15
CA ILE A 235 -10.79 5.89 -13.82
C ILE A 235 -9.66 6.61 -14.54
N ASP A 236 -9.84 6.93 -15.82
CA ASP A 236 -8.83 7.65 -16.60
C ASP A 236 -8.60 9.05 -16.04
N ASN A 237 -9.66 9.79 -15.72
CA ASN A 237 -9.54 11.17 -15.26
C ASN A 237 -9.17 11.31 -13.78
N ALA A 238 -9.68 10.43 -12.91
CA ALA A 238 -9.50 10.56 -11.46
C ALA A 238 -8.34 9.72 -10.94
N ILE A 239 -7.92 8.67 -11.64
CA ILE A 239 -6.85 7.76 -11.20
C ILE A 239 -5.65 7.85 -12.14
N LEU A 240 -5.80 7.51 -13.42
CA LEU A 240 -4.66 7.41 -14.35
C LEU A 240 -4.06 8.77 -14.73
N GLY A 241 -4.90 9.80 -14.92
CA GLY A 241 -4.46 11.16 -15.25
C GLY A 241 -3.57 11.76 -14.15
N PRO A 242 -4.06 11.85 -12.89
CA PRO A 242 -3.25 12.29 -11.78
C PRO A 242 -2.00 11.43 -11.56
N LEU A 243 -2.11 10.11 -11.75
CA LEU A 243 -0.96 9.22 -11.66
C LEU A 243 0.09 9.53 -12.73
N LYS A 244 -0.32 9.73 -13.98
CA LYS A 244 0.57 10.10 -15.09
C LYS A 244 1.30 11.41 -14.79
N SER A 245 0.60 12.45 -14.34
CA SER A 245 1.21 13.75 -14.03
C SER A 245 2.20 13.66 -12.87
N LYS A 246 1.83 12.99 -11.77
CA LYS A 246 2.72 12.84 -10.62
C LYS A 246 3.93 11.97 -10.94
N ARG A 247 3.74 10.94 -11.76
CA ARG A 247 4.80 10.06 -12.23
C ARG A 247 5.76 10.77 -13.18
N GLY A 248 5.25 11.54 -14.14
CA GLY A 248 6.05 12.41 -14.99
C GLY A 248 6.91 13.36 -14.17
N ALA A 249 6.31 14.06 -13.19
CA ALA A 249 7.05 14.97 -12.32
C ALA A 249 8.17 14.29 -11.50
N ALA A 250 7.96 13.05 -11.04
CA ALA A 250 9.00 12.29 -10.34
C ALA A 250 10.12 11.82 -11.28
N LEU A 251 9.77 11.39 -12.50
CA LEU A 251 10.75 11.01 -13.53
C LEU A 251 11.59 12.23 -13.95
N ASP A 252 10.97 13.39 -14.15
CA ASP A 252 11.67 14.65 -14.39
C ASP A 252 12.68 14.98 -13.28
N ARG A 253 12.29 14.79 -12.00
CA ARG A 253 13.19 15.01 -10.87
C ARG A 253 14.37 14.04 -10.86
N ILE A 254 14.17 12.79 -11.27
CA ILE A 254 15.25 11.81 -11.44
C ILE A 254 16.21 12.28 -12.53
N GLU A 255 15.69 12.67 -13.69
CA GLU A 255 16.52 13.15 -14.81
C GLU A 255 17.34 14.39 -14.43
N ILE A 256 16.72 15.34 -13.71
CA ILE A 256 17.42 16.52 -13.18
C ILE A 256 18.50 16.12 -12.17
N ALA A 257 18.27 15.11 -11.34
CA ALA A 257 19.27 14.62 -10.38
C ALA A 257 20.53 14.10 -11.08
N PHE A 258 20.38 13.39 -12.20
CA PHE A 258 21.49 12.95 -13.05
C PHE A 258 22.24 14.13 -13.67
N ASN A 259 21.51 15.11 -14.21
CA ASN A 259 22.13 16.29 -14.82
C ASN A 259 22.94 17.11 -13.79
N ARG A 260 22.44 17.25 -12.56
CA ARG A 260 23.12 18.00 -11.48
C ARG A 260 24.47 17.41 -11.07
N VAL A 261 24.66 16.10 -11.28
CA VAL A 261 25.92 15.41 -10.94
C VAL A 261 26.80 15.18 -12.17
N GLY A 262 26.48 15.82 -13.30
CA GLY A 262 27.25 15.73 -14.55
C GLY A 262 27.13 14.38 -15.26
N ALA A 263 26.13 13.57 -14.91
CA ALA A 263 25.87 12.30 -15.58
C ALA A 263 24.94 12.48 -16.78
N GLN A 264 25.00 11.54 -17.73
CA GLN A 264 24.11 11.55 -18.89
C GLN A 264 22.66 11.46 -18.44
N ARG A 265 21.84 12.40 -18.93
CA ARG A 265 20.41 12.45 -18.61
C ARG A 265 19.69 11.30 -19.32
N PRO A 266 19.05 10.38 -18.58
CA PRO A 266 18.18 9.38 -19.22
C PRO A 266 16.92 10.05 -19.77
N ASN A 267 16.31 9.47 -20.81
CA ASN A 267 14.98 9.89 -21.29
C ASN A 267 13.94 8.93 -20.72
N LEU A 268 13.17 9.40 -19.74
CA LEU A 268 12.18 8.64 -18.99
C LEU A 268 10.75 9.11 -19.26
N ASP A 269 10.54 10.18 -20.03
CA ASP A 269 9.23 10.79 -20.32
C ASP A 269 8.18 9.78 -20.80
N ALA A 270 8.59 8.86 -21.66
CA ALA A 270 7.72 7.82 -22.21
C ALA A 270 7.18 6.85 -21.14
N LEU A 271 7.83 6.78 -19.98
CA LEU A 271 7.46 5.88 -18.88
C LEU A 271 6.41 6.50 -17.95
N ALA A 272 5.98 7.74 -18.19
CA ALA A 272 5.03 8.44 -17.33
C ALA A 272 3.60 7.88 -17.42
N ALA A 273 3.20 7.35 -18.57
CA ALA A 273 1.87 6.81 -18.78
C ALA A 273 1.72 5.42 -18.13
N CYS A 274 0.61 5.21 -17.41
CA CYS A 274 0.21 3.91 -16.89
C CYS A 274 -1.13 3.50 -17.50
N GLY A 275 -1.29 2.20 -17.75
CA GLY A 275 -2.55 1.58 -18.17
C GLY A 275 -3.21 0.80 -17.04
N LEU A 276 -4.25 0.04 -17.41
CA LEU A 276 -4.93 -0.91 -16.53
C LEU A 276 -4.71 -2.34 -17.04
N ASN A 277 -4.61 -3.29 -16.12
CA ASN A 277 -4.75 -4.72 -16.36
C ASN A 277 -6.09 -5.23 -15.83
#